data_AF-A0A3D0DIS1-F1
#
_entry.id   AF-A0A3D0DIS1-F1
#
_cell.length_a   1.000
_cell.length_b   1.000
_cell.length_c   1.000
_cell.angle_alpha   90.00
_cell.angle_beta   90.00
_cell.angle_gamma   90.00
#
_symmetry.space_group_name_H-M   'P 1'
#
loop_
_entity.id
_entity.type
_entity.pdbx_description
1 polymer ?
#
loop_
_entity_poly.entity_id
_entity_poly.type
_entity_poly.pdbx_seq_one_letter_code
_entity_poly.pdbx_strand_id
1 'polypeptide(L)'
;MNQVSNQMSATKGAIVLLIGVFFVSWAAILIKLSHSEPTTIAFFRMFFSTIMVAVAIPFYHGKWFIQKRDLAITLLSGIFLGLHFYTWVAGLKVTSISSSVVLVTTQPIFVAILGYLILRERI
;
A
#
# COMPACT_ATOMS: atom_id res chain seq x y z
N MET A 1 -25.51 0.33 24.43
CA MET A 1 -25.53 -0.12 23.01
C MET A 1 -24.30 0.30 22.18
N ASN A 2 -23.56 1.35 22.56
CA ASN A 2 -22.40 1.84 21.78
C ASN A 2 -21.06 1.11 22.04
N GLN A 3 -20.91 0.42 23.18
CA GLN A 3 -19.67 -0.28 23.54
C GLN A 3 -19.50 -1.58 22.72
N VAL A 4 -20.58 -2.36 22.55
CA VAL A 4 -20.55 -3.64 21.81
C VAL A 4 -20.37 -3.43 20.29
N SER A 5 -20.99 -2.40 19.70
CA SER A 5 -20.80 -2.08 18.27
C SER A 5 -19.38 -1.61 17.98
N ASN A 6 -18.76 -0.86 18.89
CA ASN A 6 -17.37 -0.42 18.75
C ASN A 6 -16.39 -1.58 18.90
N GLN A 7 -16.67 -2.53 19.81
CA GLN A 7 -15.87 -3.73 20.01
C GLN A 7 -15.96 -4.69 18.81
N MET A 8 -17.15 -4.86 18.21
CA MET A 8 -17.32 -5.62 16.97
C MET A 8 -16.60 -4.99 15.77
N SER A 9 -16.56 -3.65 15.70
CA SER A 9 -15.81 -2.92 14.67
C SER A 9 -14.29 -3.13 14.84
N ALA A 10 -13.81 -3.03 16.08
CA ALA A 10 -12.40 -3.24 16.41
C ALA A 10 -11.94 -4.68 16.09
N THR A 11 -12.73 -5.70 16.44
CA THR A 11 -12.41 -7.10 16.13
C THR A 11 -12.39 -7.35 14.62
N LYS A 12 -13.37 -6.81 13.87
CA LYS A 12 -13.37 -6.91 12.40
C LYS A 12 -12.13 -6.24 11.79
N GLY A 13 -11.78 -5.04 12.26
CA GLY A 13 -10.58 -4.33 11.83
C GLY A 13 -9.30 -5.12 12.11
N ALA A 14 -9.16 -5.69 13.31
CA ALA A 14 -8.02 -6.51 13.68
C ALA A 14 -7.89 -7.76 12.78
N ILE A 15 -9.01 -8.43 12.46
CA ILE A 15 -9.00 -9.59 11.56
C ILE A 15 -8.54 -9.19 10.15
N VAL A 16 -9.06 -8.08 9.60
CA VAL A 16 -8.65 -7.58 8.28
C VAL A 16 -7.16 -7.25 8.26
N LEU A 17 -6.65 -6.61 9.32
CA LEU A 17 -5.22 -6.31 9.45
C LEU A 17 -4.38 -7.59 9.54
N LEU A 18 -4.78 -8.57 10.34
CA LEU A 18 -4.06 -9.85 10.46
C LEU A 18 -3.98 -10.58 9.11
N ILE A 19 -5.08 -10.62 8.37
CA ILE A 19 -5.12 -11.20 7.02
C ILE A 19 -4.18 -10.42 6.09
N GLY A 20 -4.23 -9.09 6.12
CA GLY A 20 -3.35 -8.24 5.31
C GLY A 20 -1.86 -8.46 5.64
N VAL A 21 -1.51 -8.52 6.92
CA VAL A 21 -0.15 -8.77 7.41
C VAL A 21 0.33 -10.16 6.99
N PHE A 22 -0.54 -11.17 7.07
CA PHE A 22 -0.22 -12.53 6.64
C PHE A 22 0.15 -12.57 5.15
N PHE A 23 -0.65 -11.95 4.28
CA PHE A 23 -0.36 -11.91 2.83
C PHE A 23 0.88 -11.08 2.49
N VAL A 24 1.05 -9.90 3.11
CA VAL A 24 2.19 -9.03 2.78
C VAL A 24 3.52 -9.63 3.24
N SER A 25 3.52 -10.43 4.31
CA SER A 25 4.73 -11.08 4.84
C SER A 25 5.37 -12.04 3.84
N TRP A 26 4.58 -12.70 2.98
CA TRP A 26 5.11 -13.61 1.96
C TRP A 26 5.67 -12.89 0.74
N ALA A 27 5.31 -11.62 0.53
CA ALA A 27 5.61 -10.90 -0.70
C ALA A 27 7.12 -10.85 -0.99
N ALA A 28 7.95 -10.50 0.00
CA ALA A 28 9.41 -10.40 -0.18
C ALA A 28 10.06 -11.75 -0.55
N ILE A 29 9.54 -12.85 -0.01
CA ILE A 29 10.04 -14.21 -0.28
C ILE A 29 9.71 -14.59 -1.73
N LEU A 30 8.45 -14.41 -2.17
CA LEU A 30 8.04 -14.72 -3.55
C LEU A 30 8.82 -13.89 -4.58
N ILE A 31 9.12 -12.64 -4.26
CA ILE A 31 9.91 -11.75 -5.14
C ILE A 31 11.34 -12.24 -5.29
N LYS A 32 11.98 -12.69 -4.20
CA LYS A 32 13.32 -13.26 -4.26
C LYS A 32 13.36 -14.59 -5.01
N LEU A 33 12.31 -15.39 -4.90
CA LEU A 33 12.16 -16.64 -5.65
C LEU A 33 11.89 -16.40 -7.15
N SER A 34 11.44 -15.20 -7.52
CA SER A 34 11.20 -14.85 -8.93
C SER A 34 12.49 -14.48 -9.66
N HIS A 35 12.82 -15.24 -10.71
CA HIS A 35 13.94 -14.99 -11.61
C HIS A 35 13.72 -13.81 -12.58
N SER A 36 12.55 -13.17 -12.58
CA SER A 36 12.20 -12.09 -13.50
C SER A 36 12.82 -10.74 -13.12
N GLU A 37 12.93 -9.81 -14.06
CA GLU A 37 13.44 -8.45 -13.80
C GLU A 37 12.52 -7.69 -12.80
N PRO A 38 13.04 -6.79 -11.95
CA PRO A 38 12.21 -6.01 -11.01
C PRO A 38 11.05 -5.27 -11.66
N THR A 39 11.28 -4.73 -12.85
CA THR A 39 10.28 -4.01 -13.65
C THR A 39 9.08 -4.90 -13.95
N THR A 40 9.31 -6.14 -14.38
CA THR A 40 8.27 -7.12 -14.68
C THR A 40 7.44 -7.46 -13.44
N ILE A 41 8.10 -7.72 -12.32
CA ILE A 41 7.43 -8.07 -11.05
C ILE A 41 6.55 -6.90 -10.57
N ALA A 42 7.09 -5.69 -10.57
CA ALA A 42 6.36 -4.49 -10.16
C ALA A 42 5.16 -4.21 -11.08
N PHE A 43 5.34 -4.35 -12.40
CA PHE A 43 4.27 -4.19 -13.38
C PHE A 43 3.11 -5.16 -13.13
N PHE A 44 3.38 -6.46 -13.04
CA PHE A 44 2.31 -7.44 -12.83
C PHE A 44 1.62 -7.24 -11.48
N ARG A 45 2.35 -6.86 -10.43
CA ARG A 45 1.73 -6.56 -9.13
C ARG A 45 0.72 -5.41 -9.23
N MET A 46 1.08 -4.32 -9.92
CA MET A 46 0.18 -3.17 -10.10
C MET A 46 -0.97 -3.46 -11.04
N PHE A 47 -0.72 -4.22 -12.10
CA PHE A 47 -1.74 -4.65 -13.05
C PHE A 47 -2.82 -5.49 -12.37
N PHE A 48 -2.45 -6.53 -11.63
CA PHE A 48 -3.41 -7.36 -10.89
C PHE A 48 -4.12 -6.58 -9.78
N SER A 49 -3.40 -5.71 -9.06
CA SER A 49 -4.02 -4.83 -8.05
C SER A 49 -5.10 -3.94 -8.68
N THR A 50 -4.82 -3.37 -9.85
CA THR A 50 -5.77 -2.51 -10.58
C THR A 50 -7.00 -3.31 -11.03
N ILE A 51 -6.81 -4.54 -11.53
CA ILE A 51 -7.94 -5.42 -11.90
C ILE A 51 -8.78 -5.77 -10.67
N MET A 52 -8.15 -6.14 -9.55
CA MET A 52 -8.88 -6.47 -8.32
C MET A 52 -9.72 -5.28 -7.83
N VAL A 53 -9.15 -4.07 -7.86
CA VAL A 53 -9.89 -2.85 -7.51
C VAL A 53 -11.02 -2.61 -8.53
N ALA A 54 -10.76 -2.76 -9.82
CA ALA A 54 -11.76 -2.59 -10.88
C ALA A 54 -12.96 -3.55 -10.73
N VAL A 55 -12.70 -4.81 -10.38
CA VAL A 55 -13.73 -5.82 -10.09
C VAL A 55 -14.51 -5.49 -8.81
N ALA A 56 -13.91 -4.77 -7.87
CA ALA A 56 -14.59 -4.32 -6.65
C ALA A 56 -15.48 -3.08 -6.87
N ILE A 57 -15.30 -2.33 -7.97
CA ILE A 57 -16.05 -1.08 -8.25
C ILE A 57 -17.57 -1.29 -8.23
N PRO A 58 -18.17 -2.33 -8.85
CA PRO A 58 -19.62 -2.51 -8.85
C PRO A 58 -20.22 -2.73 -7.46
N PHE A 59 -19.43 -3.17 -6.49
CA PHE A 59 -19.87 -3.38 -5.11
C PHE A 59 -19.72 -2.13 -4.24
N TYR A 60 -19.09 -1.07 -4.77
CA TYR A 60 -18.88 0.18 -4.08
C TYR A 60 -20.04 1.14 -4.30
N HIS A 61 -20.70 1.53 -3.19
CA HIS A 61 -21.88 2.40 -3.21
C HIS A 61 -21.55 3.89 -3.06
N GLY A 62 -20.27 4.28 -3.10
CA GLY A 62 -19.82 5.66 -2.93
C GLY A 62 -19.65 6.43 -4.24
N LYS A 63 -19.26 7.71 -4.14
CA LYS A 63 -18.91 8.53 -5.31
C LYS A 63 -17.61 8.01 -5.94
N TRP A 64 -17.65 7.67 -7.22
CA TRP A 64 -16.52 7.12 -7.98
C TRP A 64 -15.91 8.11 -8.98
N PHE A 65 -16.50 9.31 -9.12
CA PHE A 65 -16.05 10.30 -10.09
C PHE A 65 -14.88 11.13 -9.56
N ILE A 66 -13.75 11.08 -10.25
CA ILE A 66 -12.58 11.91 -9.98
C ILE A 66 -12.83 13.29 -10.59
N GLN A 67 -12.78 14.34 -9.78
CA GLN A 67 -12.88 15.70 -10.32
C GLN A 67 -11.62 16.03 -11.12
N LYS A 68 -11.76 16.80 -12.21
CA LYS A 68 -10.62 17.18 -13.07
C LYS A 68 -9.47 17.84 -12.30
N ARG A 69 -9.80 18.58 -11.22
CA ARG A 69 -8.81 19.21 -10.32
C ARG A 69 -7.96 18.20 -9.56
N ASP A 70 -8.53 17.04 -9.23
CA ASP A 70 -7.89 16.00 -8.42
C ASP A 70 -7.09 15.01 -9.30
N LEU A 71 -7.38 14.99 -10.61
CA LEU A 71 -6.75 14.09 -11.58
C LEU A 71 -5.22 14.24 -11.60
N ALA A 72 -4.70 15.46 -11.54
CA ALA A 72 -3.26 15.70 -11.51
C ALA A 72 -2.61 15.07 -10.27
N ILE A 73 -3.23 15.22 -9.11
CA ILE A 73 -2.74 14.66 -7.84
C ILE A 73 -2.86 13.13 -7.85
N THR A 74 -3.93 12.58 -8.41
CA THR A 74 -4.10 11.12 -8.58
C THR A 74 -3.04 10.54 -9.50
N LEU A 75 -2.77 11.16 -10.65
CA LEU A 75 -1.73 10.70 -11.59
C LEU A 75 -0.35 10.78 -10.96
N LEU A 76 -0.05 11.89 -10.29
CA LEU A 76 1.22 12.07 -9.58
C LEU A 76 1.40 10.99 -8.50
N SER A 77 0.35 10.75 -7.70
CA SER A 77 0.35 9.67 -6.69
C SER A 77 0.58 8.29 -7.32
N GLY A 78 -0.01 8.02 -8.48
CA GLY A 78 0.21 6.78 -9.23
C GLY A 78 1.66 6.62 -9.69
N ILE A 79 2.30 7.68 -10.17
CA ILE A 79 3.72 7.68 -10.55
C ILE A 79 4.60 7.36 -9.34
N PHE A 80 4.40 8.06 -8.22
CA PHE A 80 5.14 7.80 -6.98
C PHE A 80 4.91 6.38 -6.47
N LEU A 81 3.68 5.86 -6.57
CA LEU A 81 3.37 4.49 -6.17
C LEU A 81 4.09 3.46 -7.04
N GLY A 82 4.14 3.68 -8.36
CA GLY A 82 4.90 2.83 -9.28
C GLY A 82 6.40 2.85 -8.97
N LEU A 83 6.98 4.04 -8.79
CA LEU A 83 8.38 4.21 -8.42
C LEU A 83 8.71 3.56 -7.07
N HIS A 84 7.81 3.67 -6.09
CA HIS A 84 7.94 3.02 -4.81
C HIS A 84 8.04 1.49 -4.97
N PHE A 85 7.10 0.87 -5.69
CA PHE A 85 7.12 -0.58 -5.88
C PHE A 85 8.34 -1.04 -6.68
N TYR A 86 8.73 -0.32 -7.72
CA TYR A 86 9.97 -0.61 -8.45
C TYR A 86 11.19 -0.57 -7.53
N THR A 87 11.36 0.52 -6.76
CA THR A 87 12.49 0.71 -5.86
C THR A 87 12.53 -0.35 -4.77
N TRP A 88 11.37 -0.73 -4.23
CA TRP A 88 11.26 -1.78 -3.23
C TRP A 88 11.62 -3.16 -3.79
N VAL A 89 11.10 -3.55 -4.97
CA VAL A 89 11.46 -4.82 -5.62
C VAL A 89 12.94 -4.85 -6.01
N ALA A 90 13.45 -3.77 -6.59
CA ALA A 90 14.87 -3.63 -6.94
C ALA A 90 15.73 -3.75 -5.67
N GLY A 91 15.38 -3.02 -4.61
CA GLY A 91 16.03 -3.08 -3.30
C GLY A 91 16.10 -4.50 -2.74
N LEU A 92 15.00 -5.26 -2.83
CA LEU A 92 14.99 -6.67 -2.40
C LEU A 92 15.97 -7.56 -3.20
N LYS A 93 16.27 -7.23 -4.46
CA LYS A 93 17.22 -7.99 -5.28
C LYS A 93 18.68 -7.62 -4.99
N VAL A 94 18.97 -6.36 -4.72
CA VAL A 94 20.34 -5.88 -4.44
C VAL A 94 20.73 -5.86 -2.95
N THR A 95 19.78 -5.93 -2.01
CA THR A 95 20.06 -5.90 -0.56
C THR A 95 19.47 -7.10 0.20
N SER A 96 19.95 -7.31 1.43
CA SER A 96 19.33 -8.29 2.34
C SER A 96 17.92 -7.83 2.71
N ILE A 97 17.00 -8.80 2.85
CA ILE A 97 15.59 -8.56 3.23
C ILE A 97 15.55 -7.77 4.54
N SER A 98 16.43 -8.09 5.49
CA SER A 98 16.48 -7.44 6.80
C SER A 98 16.78 -5.94 6.72
N SER A 99 17.72 -5.52 5.87
CA SER A 99 18.05 -4.10 5.69
C SER A 99 16.92 -3.30 5.01
N SER A 100 16.22 -3.91 4.03
CA SER A 100 15.07 -3.27 3.38
C SER A 100 13.86 -3.15 4.33
N VAL A 101 13.60 -4.16 5.17
CA VAL A 101 12.50 -4.09 6.15
C VAL A 101 12.76 -3.02 7.21
N VAL A 102 14.00 -2.93 7.73
CA VAL A 102 14.36 -1.88 8.72
C VAL A 102 14.18 -0.47 8.13
N LEU A 103 14.52 -0.26 6.85
CA LEU A 103 14.28 1.03 6.21
C LEU A 103 12.79 1.29 6.00
N VAL A 104 12.01 0.29 5.57
CA VAL A 104 10.56 0.43 5.37
C VAL A 104 9.82 0.69 6.69
N THR A 105 10.24 0.09 7.80
CA THR A 105 9.62 0.33 9.12
C THR A 105 9.85 1.73 9.66
N THR A 106 10.72 2.53 9.06
CA THR A 106 10.85 3.97 9.37
C THR A 106 9.80 4.85 8.68
N GLN A 107 8.99 4.30 7.76
CA GLN A 107 7.90 5.04 7.10
C GLN A 107 7.00 5.83 8.06
N PRO A 108 6.59 5.32 9.23
CA PRO A 108 5.72 6.07 10.15
C PRO A 108 6.34 7.40 10.60
N ILE A 109 7.67 7.46 10.74
CA ILE A 109 8.38 8.69 11.13
C ILE A 109 8.24 9.73 10.02
N PHE A 110 8.50 9.34 8.78
CA PHE A 110 8.36 10.23 7.62
C PHE A 110 6.91 10.68 7.42
N VAL A 111 5.94 9.76 7.57
CA VAL A 111 4.51 10.10 7.48
C VAL A 111 4.11 11.09 8.57
N ALA A 112 4.58 10.92 9.82
CA ALA A 112 4.28 11.85 10.90
C ALA A 112 4.88 13.24 10.66
N ILE A 113 6.15 13.32 10.23
CA ILE A 113 6.83 14.59 9.93
C ILE A 113 6.14 15.30 8.76
N LEU A 114 5.88 14.59 7.65
CA LEU A 114 5.23 15.17 6.48
C LEU A 114 3.76 15.53 6.74
N GLY A 115 3.04 14.76 7.57
CA GLY A 115 1.69 15.08 8.01
C GLY A 115 1.63 16.40 8.77
N TYR A 116 2.56 16.61 9.71
CA TYR A 116 2.69 17.86 10.44
C TYR A 116 3.07 19.04 9.52
N LEU A 117 4.03 18.85 8.62
CA LEU A 117 4.54 19.95 7.78
C LEU A 117 3.60 20.32 6.63
N ILE A 118 2.99 19.33 5.97
CA ILE A 118 2.20 19.51 4.74
C ILE A 118 0.70 19.62 5.07
N LEU A 119 0.17 18.69 5.88
CA LEU A 119 -1.26 18.69 6.23
C LEU A 119 -1.58 19.58 7.44
N ARG A 120 -0.56 20.09 8.16
CA ARG A 120 -0.71 20.84 9.43
C ARG A 120 -1.53 20.09 10.46
N GLU A 121 -1.50 18.76 10.40
CA GLU A 121 -2.13 17.92 11.41
C GLU A 121 -1.38 18.09 12.73
N ARG A 122 -2.10 18.41 13.82
CA ARG A 122 -1.53 18.31 15.16
C ARG A 122 -1.43 16.82 15.48
N ILE A 123 -0.19 16.34 15.53
CA ILE A 123 0.16 15.03 16.06
C ILE A 123 -0.17 14.98 17.54
#